data_AF-A0A1B7M0Q0-F1
#
_entry.id   AF-A0A1B7M0Q0-F1
#
_cell.length_a   1.000
_cell.length_b   1.000
_cell.length_c   1.000
_cell.angle_alpha   90.00
_cell.angle_beta   90.00
_cell.angle_gamma   90.00
#
_symmetry.space_group_name_H-M   'P 1'
#
loop_
_entity.id
_entity.type
_entity.pdbx_description
1 polymer ?
#
loop_
_entity_poly.entity_id
_entity_poly.type
_entity_poly.pdbx_seq_one_letter_code
_entity_poly.pdbx_strand_id
1 'polypeptide(L)'
;MWEWCLGEDNQFLYRLEDSHSLTAFDYGLWLGMESYLDEDFYSHTPGPEYRWSENERGMSPGAFIERADKLDSLKPLNVLQIVSQVPVAWGFSDTLLIAIARWLYSRRSMVATSLRRHANNAAKE
;
A
#
# COMPACT_ATOMS: atom_id res chain seq x y z
N MET A 1 -2.12 1.97 -2.04
CA MET A 1 -1.83 1.60 -0.64
C MET A 1 -1.49 0.12 -0.53
N TRP A 2 -2.27 -0.76 -1.18
CA TRP A 2 -2.08 -2.22 -1.07
C TRP A 2 -0.66 -2.68 -1.44
N GLU A 3 -0.17 -2.30 -2.62
CA GLU A 3 1.22 -2.62 -3.02
C GLU A 3 2.28 -1.93 -2.16
N TRP A 4 2.00 -0.70 -1.70
CA TRP A 4 2.94 0.06 -0.88
C TRP A 4 3.19 -0.60 0.47
N CYS A 5 2.12 -1.07 1.08
CA CYS A 5 2.15 -1.62 2.42
C CYS A 5 2.26 -3.16 2.44
N LEU A 6 2.39 -3.83 1.28
CA LEU A 6 2.42 -5.29 1.18
C LEU A 6 1.11 -5.92 1.71
N GLY A 7 -0.01 -5.34 1.32
CA GLY A 7 -1.33 -5.90 1.62
C GLY A 7 -1.45 -7.30 1.03
N GLU A 8 -1.97 -8.23 1.81
CA GLU A 8 -2.12 -9.63 1.42
C GLU A 8 -3.56 -10.12 1.50
N ASP A 9 -4.46 -9.26 1.99
CA ASP A 9 -5.90 -9.54 1.99
C ASP A 9 -6.50 -9.31 0.60
N ASN A 10 -7.30 -10.29 0.17
CA ASN A 10 -8.17 -10.17 -0.98
C ASN A 10 -9.29 -9.19 -0.61
N GLN A 11 -9.22 -7.97 -1.15
CA GLN A 11 -10.26 -6.97 -0.94
C GLN A 11 -11.51 -7.39 -1.72
N PHE A 12 -12.46 -8.05 -1.05
CA PHE A 12 -13.69 -8.51 -1.70
C PHE A 12 -14.70 -7.37 -1.81
N LEU A 13 -14.98 -6.95 -3.03
CA LEU A 13 -16.09 -6.06 -3.35
C LEU A 13 -17.28 -6.90 -3.80
N TYR A 14 -18.32 -6.99 -2.98
CA TYR A 14 -19.57 -7.63 -3.36
C TYR A 14 -20.53 -6.60 -3.94
N ARG A 15 -20.97 -6.84 -5.18
CA ARG A 15 -22.05 -6.09 -5.80
C ARG A 15 -23.38 -6.61 -5.28
N LEU A 16 -24.18 -5.73 -4.68
CA LEU A 16 -25.57 -6.05 -4.35
C LEU A 16 -26.40 -5.90 -5.63
N GLU A 17 -27.14 -6.94 -5.99
CA GLU A 17 -27.72 -7.12 -7.33
C GLU A 17 -28.63 -5.95 -7.78
N ASP A 18 -29.26 -5.23 -6.84
CA ASP A 18 -30.37 -4.31 -7.16
C ASP A 18 -30.25 -2.85 -6.71
N SER A 19 -29.12 -2.39 -6.16
CA SER A 19 -29.12 -1.10 -5.43
C SER A 19 -27.99 -0.12 -5.73
N HIS A 20 -27.27 -0.27 -6.85
CA HIS A 20 -26.05 0.55 -7.12
C HIS A 20 -25.12 0.60 -5.90
N SER A 21 -25.15 -0.43 -5.07
CA SER A 21 -24.55 -0.48 -3.75
C SER A 21 -23.51 -1.59 -3.72
N LEU A 22 -22.36 -1.29 -3.12
CA LEU A 22 -21.25 -2.21 -2.94
C LEU A 22 -21.06 -2.42 -1.44
N THR A 23 -20.80 -3.65 -1.03
CA THR A 23 -20.26 -3.93 0.31
C THR A 23 -18.82 -4.40 0.18
N ALA A 24 -17.94 -3.86 1.02
CA ALA A 24 -16.54 -4.19 1.07
C ALA A 24 -16.22 -4.73 2.48
N PHE A 25 -15.49 -5.84 2.54
CA PHE A 25 -14.88 -6.31 3.77
C PHE A 25 -13.37 -6.09 3.63
N ASP A 26 -12.81 -5.26 4.50
CA ASP A 26 -11.37 -5.03 4.62
C ASP A 26 -10.94 -5.54 6.00
N TYR A 27 -10.14 -6.61 6.04
CA TYR A 27 -9.59 -7.11 7.30
C TYR A 27 -8.42 -6.26 7.80
N GLY A 28 -8.01 -5.23 7.06
CA GLY A 28 -7.03 -4.26 7.51
C GLY A 28 -5.59 -4.79 7.54
N LEU A 29 -5.30 -5.87 6.80
CA LEU A 29 -3.97 -6.50 6.74
C LEU A 29 -3.06 -5.74 5.78
N TRP A 30 -2.72 -4.53 6.20
CA TRP A 30 -1.93 -3.60 5.41
C TRP A 30 -0.44 -3.71 5.65
N LEU A 31 0.11 -4.52 6.57
CA LEU A 31 1.56 -4.55 6.86
C LEU A 31 2.18 -5.97 6.78
N GLY A 32 1.62 -6.87 5.97
CA GLY A 32 2.06 -8.27 5.81
C GLY A 32 1.15 -9.30 6.51
N MET A 33 1.36 -10.60 6.21
CA MET A 33 0.61 -11.74 6.79
C MET A 33 0.58 -11.72 8.32
N GLU A 34 -0.49 -12.31 8.85
CA GLU A 34 -0.91 -12.43 10.26
C GLU A 34 0.16 -12.78 11.33
N SER A 35 1.40 -13.10 10.95
CA SER A 35 2.49 -13.43 11.88
C SER A 35 3.39 -12.22 12.15
N TYR A 36 2.97 -11.44 13.16
CA TYR A 36 3.74 -10.48 13.98
C TYR A 36 4.53 -9.38 13.22
N LEU A 37 4.19 -8.13 13.53
CA LEU A 37 5.00 -6.96 13.18
C LEU A 37 6.40 -7.11 13.80
N ASP A 38 7.35 -7.59 13.00
CA ASP A 38 8.72 -7.91 13.43
C ASP A 38 9.71 -6.87 12.89
N GLU A 39 10.57 -6.38 13.76
CA GLU A 39 11.60 -5.40 13.41
C GLU A 39 12.59 -5.96 12.38
N ASP A 40 12.94 -7.25 12.50
CA ASP A 40 13.86 -7.91 11.58
C ASP A 40 13.25 -8.02 10.18
N PHE A 41 11.95 -8.33 10.08
CA PHE A 41 11.22 -8.33 8.82
C PHE A 41 11.30 -6.97 8.12
N TYR A 42 10.95 -5.88 8.80
CA TYR A 42 10.94 -4.54 8.16
C TYR A 42 12.33 -4.01 7.85
N SER A 43 13.36 -4.50 8.54
CA SER A 43 14.75 -4.11 8.29
C SER A 43 15.37 -4.79 7.05
N HIS A 44 14.84 -5.95 6.63
CA HIS A 44 15.44 -6.78 5.57
C HIS A 44 14.53 -7.10 4.38
N THR A 45 13.24 -6.77 4.44
CA THR A 45 12.29 -7.13 3.38
C THR A 45 12.48 -6.27 2.13
N PRO A 46 12.82 -6.88 0.97
CA PRO A 46 12.97 -6.14 -0.28
C PRO A 46 11.66 -5.47 -0.73
N GLY A 47 11.77 -4.50 -1.64
CA GLY A 47 10.61 -3.90 -2.28
C GLY A 47 9.76 -4.93 -3.02
N PRO A 48 8.49 -4.64 -3.32
CA PRO A 48 7.61 -5.63 -3.89
C PRO A 48 8.11 -6.03 -5.28
N GLU A 49 8.14 -7.34 -5.55
CA GLU A 49 8.02 -7.82 -6.91
C GLU A 49 6.63 -7.43 -7.43
N TYR A 50 6.52 -7.06 -8.70
CA TYR A 50 5.27 -6.66 -9.33
C TYR A 50 4.16 -7.68 -9.05
N ARG A 51 3.18 -7.31 -8.19
CA ARG A 51 2.17 -8.27 -7.68
C ARG A 51 0.85 -8.26 -8.45
N TRP A 52 0.58 -7.22 -9.23
CA TRP A 52 -0.71 -7.07 -9.91
C TRP A 52 -0.70 -7.82 -11.25
N SER A 53 -1.34 -8.98 -11.29
CA SER A 53 -1.42 -9.85 -12.48
C SER A 53 -2.66 -9.62 -13.34
N GLU A 54 -3.61 -8.80 -12.87
CA GLU A 54 -4.87 -8.56 -13.58
C GLU A 54 -4.76 -7.46 -14.66
N ASN A 55 -5.75 -7.44 -15.54
CA ASN A 55 -5.81 -6.50 -16.66
C ASN A 55 -6.29 -5.11 -16.21
N GLU A 56 -5.48 -4.07 -16.44
CA GLU A 56 -5.78 -2.70 -16.04
C GLU A 56 -6.63 -1.92 -17.06
N ARG A 57 -7.10 -2.57 -18.13
CA ARG A 57 -7.99 -1.94 -19.13
C ARG A 57 -9.28 -1.40 -18.50
N GLY A 58 -9.66 -0.20 -18.91
CA GLY A 58 -10.85 0.50 -18.39
C GLY A 58 -10.63 1.22 -17.06
N MET A 59 -9.46 1.07 -16.42
CA MET A 59 -9.06 1.88 -15.28
C MET A 59 -8.54 3.24 -15.73
N SER A 60 -8.57 4.25 -14.86
CA SER A 60 -8.09 5.60 -15.18
C SER A 60 -6.55 5.68 -15.13
N PRO A 61 -5.85 5.93 -16.26
CA PRO A 61 -4.41 6.14 -16.24
C PRO A 61 -4.00 7.35 -15.38
N GLY A 62 -4.80 8.42 -15.43
CA GLY A 62 -4.54 9.64 -14.66
C GLY A 62 -4.55 9.41 -13.16
N ALA A 63 -5.45 8.54 -12.66
CA ALA A 63 -5.48 8.18 -11.24
C ALA A 63 -4.19 7.47 -10.80
N PHE A 64 -3.65 6.58 -11.63
CA PHE A 64 -2.37 5.92 -11.33
C PHE A 64 -1.21 6.93 -11.28
N ILE A 65 -1.13 7.85 -12.24
CA ILE A 65 -0.09 8.90 -12.26
C ILE A 65 -0.19 9.81 -11.04
N GLU A 66 -1.39 10.30 -10.72
CA GLU A 66 -1.60 11.17 -9.55
C GLU A 66 -1.12 10.51 -8.25
N ARG A 67 -1.38 9.20 -8.09
CA ARG A 67 -0.95 8.46 -6.90
C ARG A 67 0.55 8.16 -6.91
N ALA A 68 1.14 7.90 -8.07
CA ALA A 68 2.59 7.75 -8.21
C ALA A 68 3.32 9.02 -7.78
N ASP A 69 2.85 10.18 -8.25
CA ASP A 69 3.48 11.46 -7.94
C ASP A 69 3.32 11.83 -6.47
N LYS A 70 2.16 11.53 -5.87
CA LYS A 70 1.95 11.67 -4.42
C LYS A 70 2.94 10.81 -3.63
N LEU A 71 3.14 9.55 -3.99
CA LEU A 71 4.10 8.67 -3.32
C LEU A 71 5.55 9.13 -3.45
N ASP A 72 5.96 9.57 -4.64
CA ASP A 72 7.32 10.10 -4.85
C ASP A 72 7.56 11.42 -4.11
N SER A 73 6.51 12.24 -3.93
CA SER A 73 6.61 13.49 -3.20
C SER A 73 6.71 13.33 -1.67
N LEU A 74 6.48 12.11 -1.16
CA LEU A 74 6.57 11.86 0.28
C LEU A 74 7.99 12.09 0.78
N LYS A 75 8.09 12.80 1.90
CA LYS A 75 9.33 13.03 2.64
C LYS A 75 9.39 12.07 3.84
N PRO A 76 10.59 11.78 4.38
CA PRO A 76 10.72 10.91 5.56
C PRO A 76 9.85 11.38 6.73
N LEU A 77 9.77 12.69 6.93
CA LEU A 77 8.97 13.30 7.99
C LEU A 77 7.47 13.03 7.85
N ASN A 78 6.96 12.90 6.60
CA ASN A 78 5.55 12.57 6.39
C ASN A 78 5.23 11.17 6.91
N VAL A 79 6.11 10.20 6.65
CA VAL A 79 5.91 8.80 7.08
C VAL A 79 6.12 8.66 8.59
N LEU A 80 7.11 9.35 9.15
CA LEU A 80 7.31 9.40 10.60
C LEU A 80 6.09 10.00 11.33
N GLN A 81 5.52 11.07 10.78
CA GLN A 81 4.31 11.68 11.35
C GLN A 81 3.10 10.73 11.31
N ILE A 82 3.00 9.85 10.30
CA ILE A 82 1.94 8.86 10.22
C ILE A 82 2.11 7.82 11.35
N VAL A 83 3.29 7.22 11.49
CA VAL A 83 3.51 6.19 12.52
C VAL A 83 3.45 6.76 13.94
N SER A 84 3.75 8.05 14.12
CA SER A 84 3.64 8.70 15.43
C SER A 84 2.20 8.93 15.90
N GLN A 85 1.19 8.73 15.03
CA GLN A 85 -0.22 8.78 15.43
C GLN A 85 -0.72 7.45 16.02
N VAL A 86 0.11 6.40 16.00
CA VAL A 86 -0.25 5.11 16.58
C VAL A 86 -0.41 5.28 18.11
N PRO A 87 -1.57 4.95 18.69
CA PRO A 87 -1.79 5.11 20.13
C PRO A 87 -0.81 4.28 20.94
N VAL A 88 -0.18 4.90 21.95
CA VAL A 88 0.72 4.22 22.90
C VAL A 88 0.03 3.02 23.58
N ALA A 89 -1.29 3.12 23.82
CA ALA A 89 -2.08 2.05 24.42
C ALA A 89 -2.11 0.74 23.59
N TRP A 90 -1.71 0.78 22.32
CA TRP A 90 -1.61 -0.41 21.46
C TRP A 90 -0.31 -1.20 21.68
N GLY A 91 0.63 -0.68 22.48
CA GLY A 91 1.80 -1.43 22.96
C GLY A 91 2.94 -1.59 21.95
N PHE A 92 2.94 -0.86 20.84
CA PHE A 92 4.05 -0.87 19.89
C PHE A 92 5.25 -0.08 20.40
N SER A 93 6.45 -0.60 20.16
CA SER A 93 7.69 0.10 20.48
C SER A 93 8.01 1.19 19.45
N ASP A 94 8.66 2.27 19.88
CA ASP A 94 9.16 3.30 18.97
C ASP A 94 10.12 2.72 17.92
N THR A 95 10.95 1.75 18.31
CA THR A 95 11.89 1.09 17.40
C THR A 95 11.17 0.41 16.25
N LEU A 96 10.09 -0.34 16.53
CA LEU A 96 9.27 -0.98 15.52
C LEU A 96 8.58 0.04 14.61
N LEU A 97 7.99 1.10 15.19
CA LEU A 97 7.35 2.16 14.41
C LEU A 97 8.34 2.88 13.49
N ILE A 98 9.57 3.12 13.96
CA ILE A 98 10.66 3.69 13.16
C ILE A 98 11.08 2.73 12.05
N ALA A 99 11.19 1.42 12.33
CA ALA A 99 11.50 0.41 11.33
C ALA A 99 10.44 0.38 10.22
N ILE A 100 9.15 0.38 10.59
CA ILE A 100 8.01 0.45 9.65
C ILE A 100 8.08 1.74 8.82
N ALA A 101 8.34 2.90 9.45
CA ALA A 101 8.42 4.15 8.72
C ALA A 101 9.58 4.17 7.70
N ARG A 102 10.74 3.64 8.07
CA ARG A 102 11.89 3.49 7.16
C ARG A 102 11.55 2.56 6.01
N TRP A 103 10.90 1.44 6.30
CA TRP A 103 10.49 0.46 5.31
C TRP A 103 9.45 0.99 4.32
N LEU A 104 8.41 1.67 4.80
CA LEU A 104 7.42 2.34 3.94
C LEU A 104 8.10 3.40 3.07
N TYR A 105 8.98 4.23 3.66
CA TYR A 105 9.66 5.27 2.92
C TYR A 105 10.59 4.70 1.84
N SER A 106 11.36 3.66 2.12
CA SER A 106 12.32 3.09 1.16
C SER A 106 11.64 2.54 -0.11
N ARG A 107 10.42 2.02 0.02
CA ARG A 107 9.66 1.38 -1.07
C ARG A 107 8.86 2.35 -1.94
N ARG A 108 8.63 3.58 -1.49
CA ARG A 108 7.70 4.54 -2.15
C ARG A 108 7.96 4.71 -3.64
N SER A 109 9.23 4.81 -4.05
CA SER A 109 9.60 5.07 -5.45
C SER A 109 9.50 3.83 -6.33
N MET A 110 9.70 2.63 -5.77
CA MET A 110 9.44 1.39 -6.48
C MET A 110 7.95 1.24 -6.77
N VAL A 111 7.11 1.53 -5.78
CA VAL A 111 5.65 1.47 -5.93
C VAL A 111 5.15 2.57 -6.88
N ALA A 112 5.71 3.78 -6.81
CA ALA A 112 5.40 4.85 -7.78
C ALA A 112 5.75 4.42 -9.22
N THR A 113 6.88 3.72 -9.40
CA THR A 113 7.27 3.16 -10.70
C THR A 113 6.27 2.10 -11.18
N SER A 114 5.80 1.25 -10.28
CA SER A 114 4.77 0.25 -10.56
C SER A 114 3.45 0.89 -11.00
N LEU A 115 2.97 1.92 -10.28
CA LEU A 115 1.78 2.69 -10.65
C LEU A 115 1.91 3.34 -12.03
N ARG A 116 3.09 3.89 -12.37
CA ARG A 116 3.32 4.42 -13.72
C ARG A 116 3.26 3.34 -14.79
N ARG A 117 3.66 2.10 -14.49
CA ARG A 117 3.48 0.96 -15.38
C ARG A 117 2.01 0.60 -15.56
N HIS A 118 1.22 0.59 -14.48
CA HIS A 118 -0.23 0.39 -14.55
C HIS A 118 -0.92 1.46 -15.38
N ALA A 119 -0.52 2.73 -15.26
CA ALA A 119 -1.02 3.81 -16.11
C ALA A 119 -0.79 3.51 -17.59
N ASN A 120 0.42 3.07 -17.94
CA ASN A 120 0.77 2.71 -19.32
C ASN A 120 -0.02 1.49 -19.83
N ASN A 121 -0.32 0.52 -18.97
CA ASN A 121 -1.13 -0.64 -19.34
C ASN A 121 -2.61 -0.28 -19.52
N ALA A 122 -3.16 0.51 -18.61
CA ALA A 122 -4.55 0.99 -18.67
C ALA A 122 -4.81 1.86 -19.91
N ALA A 123 -3.79 2.57 -20.40
CA ALA A 123 -3.87 3.39 -21.61
C ALA A 123 -3.74 2.58 -22.93
N LYS A 124 -3.39 1.29 -22.88
CA LYS A 124 -3.31 0.43 -24.07
C LYS A 124 -4.69 -0.13 -24.40
N GLU A 125 -5.14 0.14 -25.62
CA GLU A 125 -6.37 -0.42 -26.22
C GLU A 125 -6.35 -1.95 -26.27
#